data_AF-A0A354IY80-F1
#
_entry.id   AF-A0A354IY80-F1
#
_cell.length_a   1.000
_cell.length_b   1.000
_cell.length_c   1.000
_cell.angle_alpha   90.00
_cell.angle_beta   90.00
_cell.angle_gamma   90.00
#
_symmetry.space_group_name_H-M   'P 1'
#
loop_
_entity.id
_entity.type
_entity.pdbx_description
1 polymer ?
#
loop_
_entity_poly.entity_id
_entity_poly.type
_entity_poly.pdbx_seq_one_letter_code
_entity_poly.pdbx_strand_id
1 'polypeptide(L)'
;MNVAGILLAAGRGRRFDPLGERNKLLQLLPDGEPVVAASARALLVVVPRVIAVVPPADGGVAARLRALGVEVTLCPEADSGMA
;
A
#
# COMPACT_ATOMS: atom_id res chain seq x y z
N MET A 1 11.54 22.17 6.88
CA MET A 1 12.03 21.04 6.05
C MET A 1 10.80 20.21 5.68
N ASN A 2 10.51 19.98 4.40
CA ASN A 2 9.30 19.26 3.97
C ASN A 2 9.69 17.85 3.48
N VAL A 3 9.56 16.86 4.37
CA VAL A 3 9.88 15.45 4.08
C VAL A 3 8.58 14.69 3.92
N ALA A 4 8.48 13.88 2.86
CA ALA A 4 7.35 12.99 2.63
C ALA A 4 7.82 11.53 2.66
N GLY A 5 7.03 10.67 3.28
CA GLY A 5 7.17 9.22 3.20
C GLY A 5 6.49 8.70 1.94
N ILE A 6 7.11 7.72 1.28
CA ILE A 6 6.52 7.05 0.12
C ILE A 6 6.27 5.58 0.48
N LEU A 7 5.00 5.16 0.41
CA LEU A 7 4.61 3.77 0.58
C LEU A 7 4.38 3.12 -0.79
N LEU A 8 5.32 2.30 -1.23
CA LEU A 8 5.24 1.57 -2.50
C LEU A 8 4.34 0.33 -2.35
N ALA A 9 3.05 0.50 -2.61
CA ALA A 9 1.99 -0.48 -2.42
C ALA A 9 1.42 -1.06 -3.74
N ALA A 10 2.18 -0.95 -4.84
CA ALA A 10 1.73 -1.36 -6.17
C ALA A 10 2.12 -2.80 -6.59
N GLY A 11 2.91 -3.50 -5.77
CA GLY A 11 3.46 -4.80 -6.15
C GLY A 11 2.46 -5.96 -6.05
N ARG A 12 2.33 -6.75 -7.13
CA ARG A 12 1.39 -7.88 -7.23
C ARG A 12 1.53 -8.99 -6.18
N GLY A 13 2.72 -9.19 -5.62
CA GLY A 13 2.93 -10.28 -4.64
C GLY A 13 2.81 -11.70 -5.23
N ARG A 14 3.24 -11.93 -6.48
CA ARG A 14 3.12 -13.25 -7.17
C ARG A 14 3.70 -14.45 -6.40
N ARG A 15 4.71 -14.24 -5.55
CA ARG A 15 5.26 -15.30 -4.67
C ARG A 15 4.38 -15.59 -3.46
N PHE A 16 3.62 -14.60 -3.01
CA PHE A 16 2.65 -14.74 -1.93
C PHE A 16 1.38 -15.44 -2.43
N ASP A 17 0.88 -15.02 -3.59
CA ASP A 17 -0.26 -15.64 -4.25
C ASP A 17 -0.04 -15.66 -5.77
N PRO A 18 0.32 -16.82 -6.35
CA PRO A 18 0.52 -16.96 -7.79
C PRO A 18 -0.76 -16.79 -8.61
N LEU A 19 -1.94 -17.10 -8.03
CA LEU A 19 -3.24 -16.99 -8.70
C LEU A 19 -3.78 -15.54 -8.64
N GLY A 20 -3.27 -14.74 -7.70
CA GLY A 20 -3.66 -13.33 -7.55
C GLY A 20 -5.00 -13.12 -6.88
N GLU A 21 -5.56 -14.16 -6.26
CA GLU A 21 -6.86 -14.09 -5.56
C GLU A 21 -6.74 -13.31 -4.24
N ARG A 22 -5.60 -13.43 -3.56
CA ARG A 22 -5.34 -12.76 -2.29
C ARG A 22 -4.32 -11.64 -2.46
N ASN A 23 -4.70 -10.44 -2.04
CA ASN A 23 -3.78 -9.33 -1.96
C ASN A 23 -2.96 -9.43 -0.65
N LYS A 24 -1.63 -9.56 -0.78
CA LYS A 24 -0.70 -9.61 0.38
C LYS A 24 -0.86 -8.42 1.33
N LEU A 25 -1.23 -7.25 0.80
CA LEU A 25 -1.36 -6.00 1.54
C LEU A 25 -2.63 -5.94 2.39
N LEU A 26 -3.60 -6.80 2.08
CA LEU A 26 -4.87 -6.93 2.80
C LEU A 26 -4.89 -8.10 3.78
N GLN A 27 -3.79 -8.86 3.90
CA GLN A 27 -3.68 -9.89 4.92
C GLN A 27 -3.63 -9.27 6.30
N LEU A 28 -4.26 -9.93 7.27
CA LEU A 28 -4.36 -9.46 8.64
C LEU A 28 -3.11 -9.87 9.41
N LEU A 29 -2.58 -8.93 10.20
CA LEU A 29 -1.62 -9.19 11.25
C LEU A 29 -2.31 -9.85 12.46
N PRO A 30 -1.56 -10.35 13.47
CA PRO A 30 -2.15 -11.01 14.64
C PRO A 30 -3.16 -10.16 15.42
N ASP A 31 -3.05 -8.82 15.34
CA ASP A 31 -3.97 -7.86 15.94
C ASP A 31 -5.21 -7.56 15.08
N GLY A 32 -5.32 -8.18 13.91
CA GLY A 32 -6.43 -7.99 12.97
C GLY A 32 -6.25 -6.78 12.06
N GLU A 33 -5.15 -6.02 12.14
CA GLU A 33 -4.90 -4.91 11.23
C GLU A 33 -4.32 -5.42 9.89
N PRO A 34 -4.77 -4.92 8.73
CA PRO A 34 -4.14 -5.25 7.45
C PRO A 34 -2.70 -4.74 7.37
N VAL A 35 -1.81 -5.52 6.74
CA VAL A 35 -0.39 -5.16 6.53
C VAL A 35 -0.20 -3.74 6.00
N VAL A 36 -1.01 -3.30 5.04
CA VAL A 36 -0.89 -1.96 4.46
C VAL A 36 -1.26 -0.84 5.44
N ALA A 37 -2.25 -1.08 6.32
CA ALA A 37 -2.69 -0.09 7.30
C ALA A 37 -1.64 0.09 8.39
N ALA A 38 -1.11 -1.01 8.91
CA ALA A 38 -0.01 -0.97 9.88
C ALA A 38 1.23 -0.25 9.31
N SER A 39 1.58 -0.53 8.05
CA SER A 39 2.71 0.12 7.36
C SER A 39 2.49 1.63 7.20
N ALA A 40 1.27 2.05 6.82
CA ALA A 40 0.91 3.45 6.67
C ALA A 40 0.95 4.20 8.02
N ARG A 41 0.41 3.61 9.09
CA ARG A 41 0.45 4.19 10.43
C ARG A 41 1.87 4.38 10.92
N ALA A 42 2.73 3.37 10.73
CA ALA A 42 4.12 3.47 11.11
C ALA A 42 4.82 4.67 10.44
N LEU A 43 4.57 4.91 9.14
CA LEU A 43 5.08 6.08 8.42
C LEU A 43 4.48 7.40 8.93
N LEU A 44 3.16 7.45 9.14
CA LEU A 44 2.47 8.66 9.61
C LEU A 44 2.93 9.14 10.99
N VAL A 45 3.48 8.25 11.83
CA VAL A 45 4.06 8.63 13.13
C VAL A 45 5.37 9.42 12.97
N VAL A 46 6.14 9.18 11.91
CA VAL A 46 7.49 9.76 11.73
C VAL A 46 7.55 10.90 10.72
N VAL A 47 6.64 10.97 9.76
CA VAL A 47 6.61 12.03 8.74
C VAL A 47 5.24 12.70 8.64
N PRO A 48 5.20 14.03 8.42
CA PRO A 48 3.94 14.78 8.39
C PRO A 48 3.10 14.50 7.14
N ARG A 49 3.68 13.91 6.09
CA ARG A 49 3.04 13.64 4.81
C ARG A 49 3.44 12.26 4.30
N VAL A 50 2.46 11.47 3.88
CA VAL A 50 2.68 10.14 3.27
C VAL A 50 1.93 10.06 1.95
N ILE A 51 2.62 9.59 0.91
CA ILE A 51 2.06 9.29 -0.40
C ILE A 51 2.18 7.78 -0.63
N ALA A 52 1.08 7.12 -0.95
CA ALA A 52 1.07 5.73 -1.34
C ALA A 52 0.89 5.58 -2.84
N VAL A 53 1.68 4.67 -3.43
CA VAL A 53 1.59 4.29 -4.84
C VAL A 53 0.89 2.95 -4.93
N VAL A 54 -0.25 2.90 -5.62
CA VAL A 54 -1.09 1.69 -5.75
C VAL A 54 -1.33 1.34 -7.22
N PRO A 55 -1.64 0.08 -7.58
CA PRO A 55 -2.04 -0.25 -8.94
C PRO A 55 -3.50 0.21 -9.20
N PRO A 56 -3.97 0.28 -10.45
CA PRO A 56 -5.38 0.59 -10.74
C PRO A 56 -6.36 -0.43 -10.14
N ALA A 57 -5.99 -1.72 -10.18
CA ALA A 57 -6.76 -2.82 -9.59
C ALA A 57 -6.11 -3.25 -8.26
N ASP A 58 -6.43 -2.52 -7.18
CA ASP A 58 -5.75 -2.65 -5.89
C ASP A 58 -6.51 -3.45 -4.83
N GLY A 59 -7.73 -3.92 -5.16
CA GLY A 59 -8.58 -4.68 -4.24
C GLY A 59 -9.07 -3.88 -3.03
N GLY A 60 -9.07 -2.54 -3.08
CA GLY A 60 -9.52 -1.66 -1.99
C GLY A 60 -8.41 -1.16 -1.07
N VAL A 61 -7.14 -1.37 -1.42
CA VAL A 61 -5.98 -0.84 -0.68
C VAL A 61 -6.02 0.69 -0.59
N ALA A 62 -6.30 1.39 -1.70
CA ALA A 62 -6.37 2.85 -1.76
C ALA A 62 -7.46 3.40 -0.85
N ALA A 63 -8.63 2.75 -0.81
CA ALA A 63 -9.73 3.18 0.05
C ALA A 63 -9.32 3.13 1.52
N ARG A 64 -8.66 2.05 1.95
CA ARG A 64 -8.13 1.91 3.33
C ARG A 64 -7.06 2.95 3.63
N LEU A 65 -6.14 3.20 2.71
CA LEU A 65 -5.08 4.19 2.88
C LEU A 65 -5.63 5.62 2.97
N ARG A 66 -6.57 5.99 2.11
CA ARG A 66 -7.24 7.30 2.17
C ARG A 66 -7.99 7.49 3.49
N ALA A 67 -8.62 6.44 4.02
CA ALA A 67 -9.27 6.49 5.33
C ALA A 67 -8.30 6.74 6.50
N LEU A 68 -7.00 6.48 6.31
CA LEU A 68 -5.93 6.80 7.26
C LEU A 68 -5.31 8.19 7.05
N GLY A 69 -5.80 8.97 6.07
CA GLY A 69 -5.25 10.28 5.71
C GLY A 69 -4.02 10.21 4.80
N VAL A 70 -3.75 9.06 4.18
CA VAL A 70 -2.64 8.91 3.23
C VAL A 70 -3.07 9.41 1.84
N GLU A 71 -2.23 10.22 1.22
CA GLU A 71 -2.41 10.61 -0.19
C GLU A 71 -2.16 9.39 -1.08
N VAL A 72 -3.01 9.16 -2.09
CA VAL A 72 -2.86 7.99 -2.96
C VAL A 72 -2.70 8.42 -4.41
N THR A 73 -1.66 7.91 -5.06
CA THR A 73 -1.43 8.02 -6.50
C THR A 73 -1.45 6.64 -7.16
N LEU A 74 -1.91 6.59 -8.40
CA LEU A 74 -1.94 5.36 -9.19
C LEU A 74 -0.61 5.15 -9.92
N CYS A 75 -0.19 3.90 -10.05
CA CYS A 75 0.87 3.45 -10.95
C CYS A 75 0.25 2.57 -12.02
N PRO A 76 -0.11 3.12 -13.20
CA PRO A 76 -0.75 2.37 -14.27
C PRO A 76 0.08 1.17 -14.74
N GLU A 77 1.40 1.31 -14.72
CA GLU A 77 2.36 0.30 -15.19
C GLU A 77 2.87 -0.59 -14.06
N ALA A 78 2.19 -0.66 -12.90
CA ALA A 78 2.62 -1.47 -11.76
C ALA A 78 2.92 -2.95 -12.12
N ASP A 79 2.28 -3.43 -13.17
CA ASP A 79 2.42 -4.79 -13.67
C ASP A 79 3.73 -5.10 -14.39
N SER A 80 4.43 -4.08 -14.91
CA SER A 80 5.74 -4.23 -15.54
C SER A 80 6.85 -4.55 -14.54
N GLY A 81 6.58 -4.42 -13.23
CA GLY A 81 7.57 -4.58 -12.18
C GLY A 81 8.51 -3.38 -12.07
N MET A 82 9.59 -3.54 -11.31
CA MET A 82 10.68 -2.57 -11.18
C MET A 82 11.92 -3.20 -11.81
N ALA A 83 12.54 -2.50 -12.77
CA ALA A 83 13.77 -2.91 -13.44
C ALA A 83 14.97 -2.12 -12.90
#